data_AF-A0A4U3A0C7-F1
#
_entry.id   AF-A0A4U3A0C7-F1
#
_cell.length_a   1.000
_cell.length_b   1.000
_cell.length_c   1.000
_cell.angle_alpha   90.00
_cell.angle_beta   90.00
_cell.angle_gamma   90.00
#
_symmetry.space_group_name_H-M   'P 1'
#
loop_
_entity.id
_entity.type
_entity.pdbx_description
1 polymer ?
#
loop_
_entity_poly.entity_id
_entity_poly.type
_entity_poly.pdbx_seq_one_letter_code
_entity_poly.pdbx_strand_id
1 'polypeptide(L)'
;LLDSHLLITIKEEKEIKSYSIYLLHLYQEKSQWIIEGFDLKEEKKRMFPVDYLINIEPYTTKKKLNKKKILEKLSKKDEAINLVLELGPKAIAQFKKYHPFKISISYTNPYQSTAILKTFINVNNSDEVMEIINWVLFLGKDITIR
;
A
#
# COMPACT_ATOMS: atom_id res chain seq x y z
N LEU A 1 16.94 -6.13 -9.13
CA LEU A 1 16.82 -7.47 -8.50
C LEU A 1 16.06 -8.39 -9.45
N LEU A 2 16.63 -9.55 -9.80
CA LEU A 2 16.10 -10.46 -10.83
C LEU A 2 15.13 -11.53 -10.31
N ASP A 3 15.00 -11.69 -8.98
CA ASP A 3 13.97 -12.52 -8.37
C ASP A 3 13.35 -11.80 -7.16
N SER A 4 12.06 -11.49 -7.26
CA SER A 4 11.27 -10.85 -6.19
C SER A 4 10.51 -11.89 -5.35
N HIS A 5 10.64 -13.17 -5.66
CA HIS A 5 10.09 -14.27 -4.86
C HIS A 5 11.05 -14.57 -3.71
N LEU A 6 10.59 -14.37 -2.48
CA LEU A 6 11.41 -14.47 -1.27
C LEU A 6 10.74 -15.41 -0.28
N LEU A 7 11.55 -16.21 0.41
CA LEU A 7 11.15 -16.91 1.62
C LEU A 7 11.69 -16.08 2.79
N ILE A 8 10.78 -15.43 3.50
CA ILE A 8 11.12 -14.64 4.68
C ILE A 8 10.78 -15.43 5.93
N THR A 9 11.64 -15.37 6.93
CA THR A 9 11.38 -15.94 8.26
C THR A 9 11.35 -14.82 9.27
N ILE A 10 10.28 -14.73 10.05
CA ILE A 10 9.99 -13.62 10.96
C ILE A 10 9.73 -14.15 12.36
N LYS A 11 10.21 -13.39 13.35
CA LYS A 11 9.85 -13.59 14.75
C LYS A 11 8.52 -12.87 15.02
N GLU A 12 7.42 -13.59 15.02
CA GLU A 12 6.18 -13.10 15.64
C GLU A 12 6.28 -13.36 17.15
N GLU A 13 5.65 -12.52 17.98
CA GLU A 13 5.78 -12.43 19.44
C GLU A 13 6.35 -13.66 20.19
N LYS A 14 5.80 -14.86 19.94
CA LYS A 14 6.23 -16.12 20.56
C LYS A 14 6.60 -17.24 19.57
N GLU A 15 6.51 -17.01 18.27
CA GLU A 15 6.68 -18.03 17.24
C GLU A 15 7.52 -17.55 16.06
N ILE A 16 8.34 -18.46 15.53
CA ILE A 16 9.08 -18.22 14.29
C ILE A 16 8.24 -18.76 13.14
N LYS A 17 7.87 -17.89 12.20
CA LYS A 17 7.08 -18.26 11.02
C LYS A 17 7.81 -17.91 9.74
N SER A 18 7.66 -18.78 8.74
CA SER A 18 8.21 -18.57 7.41
C SER A 18 7.10 -18.33 6.39
N TYR A 19 7.28 -17.30 5.59
CA TYR A 19 6.34 -16.85 4.57
C TYR A 19 7.01 -16.86 3.21
N SER A 20 6.40 -17.56 2.25
CA SER A 20 6.75 -17.49 0.84
C SER A 20 6.02 -16.30 0.21
N ILE A 21 6.74 -15.22 -0.05
CA ILE A 21 6.16 -13.97 -0.54
C ILE A 21 6.70 -13.58 -1.92
N TYR A 22 5.93 -12.76 -2.62
CA TYR A 22 6.45 -11.92 -3.68
C TYR A 22 6.61 -10.49 -3.14
N LEU A 23 7.84 -9.97 -3.15
CA LEU A 23 8.15 -8.60 -2.75
C LEU A 23 7.47 -7.62 -3.71
N LEU A 24 6.52 -6.85 -3.20
CA LEU A 24 5.86 -5.77 -3.94
C LEU A 24 6.68 -4.49 -3.78
N HIS A 25 6.89 -4.06 -2.54
CA HIS A 25 7.61 -2.83 -2.20
C HIS A 25 8.39 -2.99 -0.89
N LEU A 26 9.50 -2.25 -0.78
CA LEU A 26 10.22 -2.01 0.46
C LEU A 26 10.23 -0.49 0.67
N TYR A 27 9.69 -0.03 1.78
CA TYR A 27 9.59 1.40 2.06
C TYR A 27 9.75 1.70 3.54
N GLN A 28 9.98 2.98 3.86
CA GLN A 28 10.04 3.46 5.23
C GLN A 28 8.79 4.27 5.54
N GLU A 29 8.13 3.96 6.65
CA GLU A 29 6.94 4.65 7.13
C GLU A 29 7.06 4.85 8.64
N LYS A 30 6.88 6.09 9.12
CA LYS A 30 7.02 6.46 10.54
C LYS A 30 8.31 5.93 11.18
N SER A 31 9.43 6.05 10.46
CA SER A 31 10.77 5.55 10.83
C SER A 31 10.93 4.02 10.88
N GLN A 32 9.91 3.23 10.52
CA GLN A 32 10.00 1.78 10.43
C GLN A 32 10.13 1.33 8.97
N TRP A 33 11.04 0.39 8.70
CA TRP A 33 11.13 -0.24 7.39
C TRP A 33 10.10 -1.35 7.27
N ILE A 34 9.29 -1.30 6.21
CA ILE A 34 8.20 -2.22 5.94
C ILE A 34 8.44 -2.94 4.61
N ILE A 35 8.38 -4.27 4.65
CA ILE A 35 8.26 -5.13 3.48
C ILE A 35 6.78 -5.33 3.19
N GLU A 36 6.31 -4.81 2.06
CA GLU A 36 5.00 -5.15 1.52
C GLU A 36 5.14 -6.35 0.59
N GLY A 37 4.54 -7.46 0.98
CA GLY A 37 4.61 -8.73 0.26
C GLY A 37 3.24 -9.27 -0.12
N PHE A 38 3.17 -9.96 -1.24
CA PHE A 38 2.03 -10.84 -1.55
C PHE A 38 2.34 -12.25 -1.06
N ASP A 39 1.56 -12.75 -0.09
CA ASP A 39 1.66 -14.11 0.41
C ASP A 39 1.21 -15.09 -0.68
N LEU A 40 2.12 -15.97 -1.12
CA LEU A 40 1.87 -16.92 -2.20
C LEU A 40 0.97 -18.09 -1.77
N LYS A 41 0.84 -18.37 -0.47
CA LYS A 41 -0.03 -19.44 0.04
C LYS A 41 -1.45 -18.93 0.26
N GLU A 42 -1.60 -17.80 0.94
CA GLU A 42 -2.93 -17.24 1.27
C GLU A 42 -3.46 -16.24 0.23
N GLU A 43 -2.65 -15.93 -0.78
CA GLU A 43 -3.01 -15.02 -1.88
C GLU A 43 -3.53 -13.66 -1.41
N LYS A 44 -2.88 -13.10 -0.38
CA LYS A 44 -3.23 -11.81 0.22
C LYS A 44 -2.00 -10.95 0.45
N LYS A 45 -2.22 -9.63 0.43
CA LYS A 45 -1.19 -8.66 0.78
C LYS A 45 -0.93 -8.73 2.29
N ARG A 46 0.34 -8.74 2.68
CA ARG A 46 0.80 -8.68 4.07
C ARG A 46 1.91 -7.63 4.17
N MET A 47 2.00 -7.00 5.34
CA MET A 47 3.08 -6.09 5.70
C MET A 47 3.94 -6.74 6.77
N PHE A 48 5.24 -6.64 6.62
CA PHE A 48 6.20 -7.22 7.53
C PHE A 48 7.21 -6.15 7.96
N PRO A 49 7.30 -5.81 9.26
CA PRO A 49 8.37 -4.97 9.77
C PRO A 49 9.72 -5.65 9.54
N VAL A 50 10.68 -4.93 8.96
CA VAL A 50 12.03 -5.46 8.70
C VAL A 50 12.73 -5.82 10.00
N ASP A 51 12.46 -5.10 11.08
CA ASP A 51 13.06 -5.30 12.40
C ASP A 51 12.80 -6.70 13.00
N TYR A 52 11.76 -7.40 12.53
CA TYR A 52 11.42 -8.74 12.97
C TYR A 52 11.89 -9.86 12.03
N LEU A 53 12.59 -9.51 10.95
CA LEU A 53 13.11 -10.46 9.99
C LEU A 53 14.33 -11.22 10.57
N ILE A 54 14.24 -12.55 10.60
CA ILE A 54 15.31 -13.45 11.05
C ILE A 54 16.17 -13.88 9.86
N ASN A 55 15.54 -14.24 8.74
CA ASN A 55 16.23 -14.75 7.56
C ASN A 55 15.47 -14.42 6.28
N ILE A 56 16.21 -14.31 5.16
CA ILE A 56 15.67 -14.08 3.83
C ILE A 56 16.41 -14.91 2.79
N GLU A 57 15.66 -15.69 2.03
CA GLU A 57 16.21 -16.55 0.98
C GLU A 57 15.45 -16.36 -0.33
N PRO A 58 16.11 -16.45 -1.49
CA PRO A 58 15.42 -16.53 -2.77
C PRO A 58 14.49 -17.74 -2.81
N TYR A 59 13.25 -17.55 -3.23
CA TYR A 59 12.26 -18.62 -3.29
C TYR A 59 12.01 -19.09 -4.73
N THR A 60 12.75 -20.13 -5.13
CA THR A 60 12.66 -20.73 -6.47
C THR A 60 11.56 -21.80 -6.50
N THR A 61 10.37 -21.44 -7.00
CA THR A 61 9.29 -22.42 -7.27
C THR A 61 9.16 -22.76 -8.74
N LYS A 62 8.78 -24.01 -9.04
CA LYS A 62 8.46 -24.46 -10.40
C LYS A 62 7.21 -23.78 -11.00
N LYS A 63 6.33 -23.22 -10.15
CA LYS A 63 5.14 -22.45 -10.54
C LYS A 63 5.31 -20.98 -10.11
N LYS A 64 6.24 -20.25 -10.72
CA LYS A 64 6.36 -18.80 -10.50
C LYS A 64 5.07 -18.11 -10.92
N LEU A 65 4.28 -17.65 -9.94
CA LEU A 65 3.21 -16.70 -10.19
C LEU A 65 3.86 -15.43 -10.76
N ASN A 66 3.54 -15.12 -12.01
CA ASN A 66 4.07 -13.94 -12.70
C ASN A 66 3.51 -12.67 -12.03
N LYS A 67 4.35 -11.63 -11.91
CA LYS A 67 3.99 -10.30 -11.38
C LYS A 67 2.64 -9.81 -11.88
N LYS A 68 2.38 -9.96 -13.19
CA LYS A 68 1.09 -9.55 -13.81
C LYS A 68 -0.12 -10.23 -13.16
N LYS A 69 -0.06 -11.54 -12.91
CA LYS A 69 -1.16 -12.29 -12.27
C LYS A 69 -1.35 -11.90 -10.81
N ILE A 70 -0.26 -11.59 -10.10
CA ILE A 70 -0.32 -11.11 -8.71
C ILE A 70 -1.01 -9.75 -8.66
N LEU A 71 -0.62 -8.82 -9.54
CA LEU A 71 -1.27 -7.51 -9.65
C LEU A 71 -2.75 -7.60 -10.05
N GLU A 72 -3.11 -8.49 -10.97
CA GLU A 72 -4.51 -8.75 -11.32
C GLU A 72 -5.32 -9.27 -10.12
N LYS A 73 -4.75 -10.17 -9.30
CA LYS A 73 -5.40 -10.68 -8.08
C LYS A 73 -5.54 -9.60 -7.01
N LEU A 74 -4.56 -8.71 -6.87
CA LEU A 74 -4.61 -7.58 -5.96
C LEU A 74 -5.67 -6.55 -6.40
N SER A 75 -5.69 -6.22 -7.69
CA SER A 75 -6.66 -5.27 -8.26
C SER A 75 -8.11 -5.71 -8.07
N LYS A 76 -8.40 -7.02 -8.08
CA LYS A 76 -9.75 -7.53 -7.82
C LYS A 76 -10.18 -7.42 -6.34
N LYS A 77 -9.24 -7.29 -5.41
CA LYS A 77 -9.55 -7.06 -3.98
C LYS A 77 -9.71 -5.57 -3.65
N ASP A 78 -9.14 -4.67 -4.46
CA ASP A 78 -9.27 -3.21 -4.33
C ASP A 78 -10.57 -2.64 -4.96
N GLU A 79 -11.54 -3.49 -5.33
CA GLU A 79 -12.73 -3.07 -6.09
C GLU A 79 -13.75 -2.22 -5.29
N ALA A 80 -13.67 -2.18 -3.95
CA ALA A 80 -14.56 -1.37 -3.14
C ALA A 80 -13.99 0.05 -2.97
N ILE A 81 -14.28 0.98 -3.87
CA ILE A 81 -13.98 2.40 -3.62
C ILE A 81 -15.00 2.94 -2.63
N ASN A 82 -14.56 3.41 -1.46
CA ASN A 82 -15.43 4.02 -0.44
C ASN A 82 -15.04 5.44 -0.05
N LEU A 83 -13.97 5.99 -0.64
CA LEU A 83 -13.63 7.41 -0.55
C LEU A 83 -13.32 7.98 -1.93
N VAL A 84 -14.02 9.06 -2.27
CA VAL A 84 -13.77 9.85 -3.48
C VAL A 84 -13.60 11.32 -3.10
N LEU A 85 -12.46 11.90 -3.48
CA LEU A 85 -12.16 13.32 -3.26
C LEU A 85 -11.86 14.01 -4.58
N GLU A 86 -12.41 15.21 -4.77
CA GLU A 86 -11.92 16.17 -5.75
C GLU A 86 -10.98 17.15 -5.06
N LEU A 87 -9.85 17.43 -5.70
CA LEU A 87 -8.78 18.25 -5.19
C LEU A 87 -8.61 19.47 -6.10
N GLY A 88 -8.68 20.66 -5.51
CA GLY A 88 -8.25 21.90 -6.17
C GLY A 88 -6.74 22.13 -6.06
N PRO A 89 -6.22 23.23 -6.64
CA PRO A 89 -4.79 23.51 -6.70
C PRO A 89 -4.09 23.54 -5.34
N LYS A 90 -4.74 24.05 -4.29
CA LYS A 90 -4.15 24.15 -2.94
C LYS A 90 -4.06 22.77 -2.28
N ALA A 91 -5.10 21.95 -2.43
CA ALA A 91 -5.08 20.59 -1.91
C ALA A 91 -4.07 19.71 -2.66
N ILE A 92 -3.94 19.87 -3.98
CA ILE A 92 -2.88 19.21 -4.77
C ILE A 92 -1.49 19.61 -4.27
N ALA A 93 -1.27 20.88 -3.94
CA ALA A 93 0.00 21.33 -3.37
C ALA A 93 0.30 20.66 -2.01
N GLN A 94 -0.72 20.48 -1.15
CA GLN A 94 -0.57 19.76 0.12
C GLN A 94 -0.31 18.26 -0.10
N PHE A 95 -1.06 17.62 -1.01
CA PHE A 95 -0.84 16.22 -1.42
C PHE A 95 0.62 15.96 -1.84
N LYS A 96 1.19 16.88 -2.63
CA LYS A 96 2.58 16.78 -3.08
C LYS A 96 3.59 16.90 -1.93
N LYS A 97 3.27 17.61 -0.84
CA LYS A 97 4.12 17.66 0.35
C LYS A 97 4.06 16.35 1.14
N TYR A 98 2.86 15.79 1.27
CA TYR A 98 2.65 14.54 2.00
C TYR A 98 1.36 13.85 1.56
N HIS A 99 1.46 12.57 1.23
CA HIS A 99 0.35 11.67 1.00
C HIS A 99 0.72 10.25 1.47
N PRO A 100 -0.26 9.46 1.96
CA PRO A 100 -0.04 8.05 2.23
C PRO A 100 0.40 7.32 0.97
N PHE A 101 1.36 6.39 1.10
CA PHE A 101 2.03 5.74 -0.02
C PHE A 101 1.08 5.05 -1.02
N LYS A 102 -0.03 4.50 -0.52
CA LYS A 102 -1.00 3.76 -1.34
C LYS A 102 -1.98 4.65 -2.09
N ILE A 103 -1.97 5.96 -1.83
CA ILE A 103 -2.92 6.89 -2.39
C ILE A 103 -2.30 7.60 -3.59
N SER A 104 -3.03 7.58 -4.70
CA SER A 104 -2.68 8.32 -5.91
C SER A 104 -3.83 9.22 -6.36
N ILE A 105 -3.50 10.22 -7.16
CA ILE A 105 -4.45 11.16 -7.74
C ILE A 105 -4.40 11.09 -9.27
N SER A 106 -5.54 11.30 -9.90
CA SER A 106 -5.68 11.42 -11.36
C SER A 106 -6.02 12.85 -11.71
N TYR A 107 -5.15 13.55 -12.42
CA TYR A 107 -5.45 14.91 -12.87
C TYR A 107 -6.60 14.91 -13.88
N THR A 108 -7.52 15.87 -13.75
CA THR A 108 -8.72 15.98 -14.59
C THR A 108 -8.60 17.03 -15.68
N ASN A 109 -7.51 17.81 -15.71
CA ASN A 109 -7.24 18.76 -16.77
C ASN A 109 -5.74 18.83 -17.14
N PRO A 110 -5.39 19.29 -18.35
CA PRO A 110 -3.99 19.37 -18.80
C PRO A 110 -3.10 20.30 -17.96
N TYR A 111 -3.69 21.32 -17.34
CA TYR A 111 -2.99 22.27 -16.49
C TYR A 111 -2.74 21.74 -15.06
N GLN A 112 -3.17 20.50 -14.78
CA GLN A 112 -3.03 19.84 -13.48
C GLN A 112 -3.60 20.68 -12.31
N SER A 113 -4.59 21.53 -12.57
CA SER A 113 -5.19 22.40 -11.55
C SER A 113 -6.29 21.71 -10.74
N THR A 114 -6.82 20.60 -11.24
CA THR A 114 -7.79 19.76 -10.53
C THR A 114 -7.43 18.29 -10.66
N ALA A 115 -7.73 17.51 -9.62
CA ALA A 115 -7.48 16.08 -9.60
C ALA A 115 -8.60 15.33 -8.87
N ILE A 116 -8.77 14.06 -9.19
CA ILE A 116 -9.67 13.13 -8.50
C ILE A 116 -8.83 12.05 -7.83
N LEU A 117 -9.16 11.78 -6.58
CA LEU A 117 -8.67 10.65 -5.81
C LEU A 117 -9.80 9.65 -5.62
N LYS A 118 -9.49 8.37 -5.82
CA LYS A 118 -10.39 7.25 -5.51
C LYS A 118 -9.60 6.22 -4.75
N THR A 119 -10.07 5.84 -3.56
CA THR A 119 -9.40 4.84 -2.74
C THR A 119 -10.38 4.05 -1.88
N PHE A 120 -9.90 2.93 -1.37
CA PHE A 120 -10.56 2.14 -0.34
C PHE A 120 -9.91 2.40 1.00
N ILE A 121 -10.72 2.51 2.03
CA ILE A 121 -10.30 2.61 3.43
C ILE A 121 -11.00 1.49 4.19
N ASN A 122 -10.23 0.70 4.93
CA ASN A 122 -10.83 -0.26 5.85
C ASN A 122 -11.40 0.47 7.07
N VAL A 123 -12.71 0.77 7.04
CA VAL A 123 -13.42 1.47 8.13
C VAL A 123 -13.43 0.72 9.47
N ASN A 124 -13.12 -0.58 9.46
CA ASN A 124 -13.02 -1.38 10.69
C ASN A 124 -11.64 -1.27 11.37
N ASN A 125 -10.66 -0.65 10.70
CA ASN A 125 -9.33 -0.41 11.24
C ASN A 125 -9.23 1.03 11.76
N SER A 126 -9.33 1.22 13.08
CA SER A 126 -9.34 2.55 13.71
C SER A 126 -8.11 3.39 13.39
N ASP A 127 -6.94 2.76 13.30
CA ASP A 127 -5.67 3.45 13.06
C ASP A 127 -5.61 3.99 11.62
N GLU A 128 -6.08 3.19 10.66
CA GLU A 128 -6.17 3.58 9.25
C GLU A 128 -7.19 4.71 9.06
N VAL A 129 -8.36 4.62 9.71
CA VAL A 129 -9.38 5.67 9.66
C VAL A 129 -8.83 6.98 10.23
N MET A 130 -8.15 6.93 11.39
CA MET A 130 -7.59 8.13 12.01
C MET A 130 -6.46 8.75 11.17
N GLU A 131 -5.61 7.93 10.55
CA GLU A 131 -4.57 8.40 9.63
C GLU A 131 -5.19 9.13 8.42
N ILE A 132 -6.22 8.56 7.81
CA ILE A 132 -6.89 9.20 6.68
C ILE A 132 -7.61 10.49 7.11
N ILE A 133 -8.28 10.52 8.25
CA ILE A 133 -8.94 11.74 8.75
C ILE A 133 -7.91 12.86 8.93
N ASN A 134 -6.81 12.59 9.62
CA ASN A 134 -5.74 13.57 9.83
C ASN A 134 -5.16 14.07 8.51
N TRP A 135 -4.96 13.15 7.56
CA TRP A 135 -4.47 13.50 6.24
C TRP A 135 -5.47 14.35 5.44
N VAL A 136 -6.75 14.01 5.44
CA VAL A 136 -7.82 14.80 4.81
C VAL A 136 -7.89 16.20 5.41
N LEU A 137 -7.75 16.34 6.72
CA LEU A 137 -7.68 17.64 7.40
C LEU A 137 -6.44 18.45 6.98
N PHE A 138 -5.29 17.78 6.76
CA PHE A 138 -4.06 18.42 6.29
C PHE A 138 -4.16 18.98 4.86
N LEU A 139 -4.97 18.35 3.98
CA LEU A 139 -5.23 18.85 2.62
C LEU A 139 -5.92 20.23 2.62
N GLY A 140 -6.60 20.58 3.70
CA GLY A 140 -7.28 21.86 3.89
C GLY A 140 -8.65 21.91 3.21
N LYS A 141 -9.12 23.12 2.90
CA LYS A 141 -10.51 23.37 2.46
C LYS A 141 -10.74 23.24 0.96
N ASP A 142 -9.68 23.09 0.17
CA ASP A 142 -9.75 23.05 -1.30
C ASP A 142 -10.01 21.62 -1.79
N ILE A 143 -10.92 20.93 -1.09
CA ILE A 143 -11.33 19.55 -1.36
C ILE A 143 -12.85 19.45 -1.38
N THR A 144 -13.38 18.55 -2.20
CA THR A 144 -14.80 18.20 -2.20
C THR A 144 -14.93 16.70 -1.99
N ILE A 145 -15.68 16.30 -0.96
CA ILE A 145 -16.01 14.89 -0.68
C ILE A 145 -17.26 14.53 -1.50
N ARG A 146 -17.21 13.40 -2.21
CA ARG A 146 -18.35 12.86 -2.96
C ARG A 146 -18.96 11.64 -2.28
#